data_AF-A0A6H2NPG4-F1
#
_entry.id   AF-A0A6H2NPG4-F1
#
_cell.length_a   1.000
_cell.length_b   1.000
_cell.length_c   1.000
_cell.angle_alpha   90.00
_cell.angle_beta   90.00
_cell.angle_gamma   90.00
#
_symmetry.space_group_name_H-M   'P 1'
#
loop_
_entity.id
_entity.type
_entity.pdbx_description
1 polymer ?
#
loop_
_entity_poly.entity_id
_entity_poly.type
_entity_poly.pdbx_seq_one_letter_code
_entity_poly.pdbx_strand_id
1 'polypeptide(L)'
;PKKIILFGRYARGKAHNHSDLDLLIVTKTLAPRGQRSAPIIKMLAQDYAEPIDVVVRSAQTIKDWEQVPGSFAHQVLTEGIVLYASDLTMKTTIVHSRCQPKTSFTTPYAKPLKKTGGSSPPTHSS
;
A
#
# COMPACT_ATOMS: atom_id res chain seq x y z
N PRO A 1 -2.68 18.37 -11.81
CA PRO A 1 -2.70 18.01 -10.36
C PRO A 1 -1.61 18.79 -9.63
N LYS A 2 -1.74 19.02 -8.31
CA LYS A 2 -0.71 19.67 -7.48
C LYS A 2 0.21 18.66 -6.80
N LYS A 3 -0.35 17.54 -6.33
CA LYS A 3 0.39 16.45 -5.69
C LYS A 3 -0.33 15.12 -5.92
N ILE A 4 0.41 14.03 -6.05
CA ILE A 4 -0.09 12.65 -6.05
C ILE A 4 0.67 11.89 -4.97
N ILE A 5 -0.06 11.26 -4.07
CA ILE A 5 0.50 10.51 -2.94
C ILE A 5 -0.09 9.11 -2.95
N LEU A 6 0.78 8.10 -2.96
CA LEU A 6 0.43 6.72 -2.69
C LEU A 6 0.31 6.54 -1.18
N PHE A 7 -0.81 6.00 -0.69
CA PHE A 7 -1.00 5.75 0.72
C PHE A 7 -1.43 4.30 0.98
N GLY A 8 -1.86 4.02 2.21
CA GLY A 8 -2.40 2.71 2.56
C GLY A 8 -1.35 1.60 2.62
N ARG A 9 -1.73 0.41 2.16
CA ARG A 9 -0.92 -0.81 2.37
C ARG A 9 0.38 -0.80 1.58
N TYR A 10 0.36 -0.25 0.36
CA TYR A 10 1.55 -0.11 -0.47
C TYR A 10 2.57 0.85 0.15
N ALA A 11 2.12 2.01 0.62
CA ALA A 11 3.01 2.98 1.27
C ALA A 11 3.65 2.42 2.56
N ARG A 12 2.93 1.56 3.30
CA ARG A 12 3.41 0.94 4.54
C ARG A 12 4.22 -0.35 4.34
N GLY A 13 4.44 -0.80 3.11
CA GLY A 13 5.13 -2.07 2.83
C GLY A 13 4.38 -3.32 3.31
N LYS A 14 3.05 -3.22 3.47
CA LYS A 14 2.17 -4.32 3.93
C LYS A 14 1.21 -4.79 2.84
N ALA A 15 1.45 -4.41 1.58
CA ALA A 15 0.66 -4.86 0.44
C ALA A 15 0.93 -6.35 0.14
N HIS A 16 -0.08 -7.03 -0.38
CA HIS A 16 0.01 -8.35 -1.01
C HIS A 16 -0.47 -8.25 -2.46
N ASN A 17 -0.33 -9.33 -3.24
CA ASN A 17 -0.65 -9.43 -4.67
C ASN A 17 -2.12 -9.16 -5.08
N HIS A 18 -2.96 -8.71 -4.16
CA HIS A 18 -4.39 -8.40 -4.37
C HIS A 18 -4.78 -7.17 -3.53
N SER A 19 -3.81 -6.36 -3.15
CA SER A 19 -4.07 -5.16 -2.36
C SER A 19 -4.45 -4.04 -3.31
N ASP A 20 -5.47 -3.28 -2.91
CA ASP A 20 -5.94 -2.12 -3.65
C ASP A 20 -4.86 -1.01 -3.66
N LEU A 21 -4.76 -0.31 -4.79
CA LEU A 21 -3.88 0.83 -4.96
C LEU A 21 -4.57 2.11 -4.47
N ASP A 22 -4.20 2.56 -3.29
CA ASP A 22 -4.75 3.75 -2.65
C ASP A 22 -4.02 5.04 -3.08
N LEU A 23 -4.67 5.92 -3.84
CA LEU A 23 -4.07 7.14 -4.38
C LEU A 23 -4.80 8.40 -3.90
N LEU A 24 -4.05 9.35 -3.34
CA LEU A 24 -4.52 10.70 -3.04
C LEU A 24 -4.05 11.66 -4.12
N ILE A 25 -5.00 12.29 -4.79
CA ILE A 25 -4.73 13.33 -5.79
C ILE A 25 -5.16 14.67 -5.22
N VAL A 26 -4.18 15.55 -5.05
CA VAL A 26 -4.38 16.92 -4.57
C VAL A 26 -4.51 17.85 -5.77
N THR A 27 -5.58 18.61 -5.84
CA THR A 27 -5.87 19.56 -6.92
C THR A 27 -6.06 20.98 -6.40
N LYS A 28 -5.92 22.00 -7.27
CA LYS A 28 -6.23 23.39 -6.88
C LYS A 28 -7.73 23.59 -6.69
N THR A 29 -8.52 23.07 -7.63
CA THR A 29 -9.98 23.14 -7.65
C THR A 29 -10.58 21.73 -7.63
N LEU A 30 -11.72 21.56 -6.97
CA LEU A 30 -12.44 20.30 -6.89
C LEU A 30 -13.66 20.33 -7.81
N ALA A 31 -13.78 19.32 -8.68
CA ALA A 31 -15.02 19.04 -9.38
C ALA A 31 -16.15 18.65 -8.39
N PRO A 32 -17.43 18.54 -8.81
CA PRO A 32 -18.48 17.95 -7.99
C PRO A 32 -18.11 16.53 -7.53
N ARG A 33 -18.51 16.13 -6.30
CA ARG A 33 -18.09 14.86 -5.66
C ARG A 33 -18.15 13.64 -6.59
N GLY A 34 -19.24 13.47 -7.34
CA GLY A 34 -19.46 12.31 -8.22
C GLY A 34 -18.57 12.26 -9.47
N GLN A 35 -17.87 13.34 -9.82
CA GLN A 35 -17.09 13.44 -11.07
C GLN A 35 -15.58 13.51 -10.84
N ARG A 36 -15.12 13.43 -9.58
CA ARG A 36 -13.70 13.61 -9.25
C ARG A 36 -12.85 12.38 -9.60
N SER A 37 -13.26 11.22 -9.09
CA SER A 37 -12.45 10.01 -9.12
C SER A 37 -12.73 9.14 -10.35
N ALA A 38 -13.98 9.12 -10.84
CA ALA A 38 -14.39 8.22 -11.92
C ALA A 38 -13.56 8.36 -13.22
N PRO A 39 -13.26 9.56 -13.73
CA PRO A 39 -12.41 9.70 -14.93
C PRO A 39 -10.99 9.18 -14.71
N ILE A 40 -10.46 9.37 -13.50
CA ILE A 40 -9.10 8.97 -13.14
C ILE A 40 -9.02 7.45 -12.99
N ILE A 41 -9.98 6.85 -12.28
CA ILE A 41 -10.08 5.39 -12.14
C ILE A 41 -10.23 4.75 -13.51
N LYS A 42 -11.09 5.29 -14.38
CA LYS A 42 -11.27 4.77 -15.74
C LYS A 42 -9.99 4.80 -16.56
N MET A 43 -9.19 5.86 -16.43
CA MET A 43 -7.89 5.97 -17.11
C MET A 43 -6.90 4.94 -16.54
N LEU A 44 -6.78 4.83 -15.22
CA LEU A 44 -5.82 3.92 -14.59
C LEU A 44 -6.16 2.44 -14.81
N ALA A 45 -7.46 2.11 -14.83
CA ALA A 45 -7.95 0.74 -15.06
C ALA A 45 -7.67 0.22 -16.49
N GLN A 46 -7.18 1.07 -17.41
CA GLN A 46 -6.72 0.63 -18.73
C GLN A 46 -5.36 -0.09 -18.65
N ASP A 47 -4.50 0.34 -17.73
CA ASP A 47 -3.12 -0.14 -17.61
C ASP A 47 -2.89 -0.99 -16.35
N TYR A 48 -3.77 -0.92 -15.36
CA TYR A 48 -3.66 -1.62 -14.08
C TYR A 48 -4.84 -2.56 -13.85
N ALA A 49 -4.52 -3.84 -13.57
CA ALA A 49 -5.50 -4.88 -13.28
C ALA A 49 -5.95 -4.93 -11.81
N GLU A 50 -5.16 -4.36 -10.90
CA GLU A 50 -5.48 -4.31 -9.48
C GLU A 50 -6.58 -3.28 -9.19
N PRO A 51 -7.40 -3.48 -8.14
CA PRO A 51 -8.39 -2.48 -7.74
C PRO A 51 -7.70 -1.18 -7.33
N ILE A 52 -8.29 -0.04 -7.69
CA ILE A 52 -7.71 1.28 -7.42
C ILE A 52 -8.73 2.12 -6.67
N ASP A 53 -8.36 2.60 -5.49
CA ASP A 53 -9.12 3.63 -4.78
C ASP A 53 -8.46 4.99 -4.98
N VAL A 54 -9.24 5.94 -5.51
CA VAL A 54 -8.77 7.30 -5.79
C VAL A 54 -9.53 8.29 -4.94
N VAL A 55 -8.82 8.91 -4.01
CA VAL A 55 -9.31 10.02 -3.19
C VAL A 55 -8.82 11.34 -3.80
N VAL A 56 -9.74 12.23 -4.16
CA VAL A 56 -9.41 13.55 -4.69
C VAL A 56 -9.76 14.64 -3.68
N ARG A 57 -8.78 15.47 -3.30
CA ARG A 57 -8.94 16.58 -2.34
C ARG A 57 -8.34 17.88 -2.87
N SER A 58 -8.88 19.01 -2.43
CA SER A 58 -8.27 20.30 -2.74
C SER A 58 -7.03 20.49 -1.88
N ALA A 59 -6.06 21.26 -2.39
CA ALA A 59 -4.88 21.66 -1.64
C ALA A 59 -5.26 22.38 -0.32
N GLN A 60 -6.32 23.17 -0.33
CA GLN A 60 -6.83 23.85 0.86
C GLN A 60 -7.28 22.84 1.93
N THR A 61 -8.13 21.87 1.57
CA THR A 61 -8.59 20.84 2.52
C THR A 61 -7.44 20.00 3.06
N ILE A 62 -6.40 19.72 2.26
CA ILE A 62 -5.23 19.01 2.79
C ILE A 62 -4.51 19.88 3.81
N LYS A 63 -4.29 21.16 3.50
CA LYS A 63 -3.60 22.11 4.39
C LYS A 63 -4.35 22.35 5.70
N ASP A 64 -5.68 22.40 5.65
CA ASP A 64 -6.50 22.66 6.85
C ASP A 64 -6.41 21.52 7.88
N TRP A 65 -6.15 20.29 7.42
CA TRP A 65 -6.19 19.08 8.25
C TRP A 65 -4.82 18.42 8.45
N GLU A 66 -3.77 18.91 7.81
CA GLU A 66 -2.43 18.29 7.88
C GLU A 66 -1.83 18.29 9.30
N GLN A 67 -2.19 19.28 10.13
CA GLN A 67 -1.69 19.43 11.50
C GLN A 67 -2.60 18.75 12.54
N VAL A 68 -3.71 18.13 12.12
CA VAL A 68 -4.66 17.47 13.02
C VAL A 68 -4.28 16.00 13.14
N PRO A 69 -3.72 15.53 14.28
CA PRO A 69 -3.34 14.13 14.43
C PRO A 69 -4.54 13.21 14.27
N GLY A 70 -4.35 12.08 13.59
CA GLY A 70 -5.41 11.12 13.29
C GLY A 70 -6.33 11.54 12.12
N SER A 71 -6.17 12.73 11.55
CA SER A 71 -6.88 13.09 10.33
C SER A 71 -6.33 12.30 9.13
N PHE A 72 -7.17 12.10 8.12
CA PHE A 72 -6.74 11.47 6.86
C PHE A 72 -5.60 12.25 6.19
N ALA A 73 -5.66 13.58 6.18
CA ALA A 73 -4.64 14.42 5.58
C ALA A 73 -3.30 14.27 6.31
N HIS A 74 -3.32 14.28 7.65
CA HIS A 74 -2.13 14.07 8.46
C HIS A 74 -1.51 12.71 8.17
N GLN A 75 -2.29 11.63 8.26
CA GLN A 75 -1.81 10.26 8.05
C GLN A 75 -1.22 10.05 6.65
N VAL A 76 -1.87 10.55 5.60
CA VAL A 76 -1.37 10.40 4.23
C VAL A 76 -0.11 11.23 3.99
N LEU A 77 0.02 12.40 4.62
CA LEU A 77 1.23 13.22 4.50
C LEU A 77 2.41 12.67 5.30
N THR A 78 2.17 11.97 6.42
CA THR A 78 3.23 11.39 7.25
C THR A 78 3.68 10.01 6.77
N GLU A 79 2.76 9.17 6.31
CA GLU A 79 3.06 7.78 5.95
C GLU A 79 3.04 7.52 4.45
N GLY A 80 2.50 8.44 3.65
CA GLY A 80 2.37 8.28 2.21
C GLY A 80 3.67 8.51 1.43
N ILE A 81 3.75 7.91 0.26
CA ILE A 81 4.85 8.09 -0.70
C ILE A 81 4.41 9.09 -1.76
N VAL A 82 5.10 10.22 -1.87
CA VAL A 82 4.81 11.23 -2.89
C VAL A 82 5.29 10.73 -4.26
N LEU A 83 4.37 10.48 -5.18
CA LEU A 83 4.66 10.05 -6.55
C LEU A 83 4.84 11.25 -7.50
N TYR A 84 4.18 12.36 -7.21
CA TYR A 84 4.26 13.58 -8.03
C TYR A 84 4.02 14.82 -7.17
N ALA A 85 4.74 15.91 -7.46
CA ALA A 85 4.49 17.24 -6.91
C ALA A 85 4.81 18.31 -7.97
N SER A 86 3.87 19.22 -8.22
CA SER A 86 4.09 20.33 -9.17
C SER A 86 4.75 21.55 -8.50
N ASP A 87 4.58 21.70 -7.19
CA ASP A 87 5.14 22.81 -6.42
C ASP A 87 6.29 22.25 -5.57
N LEU A 88 7.52 22.36 -6.07
CA LEU A 88 8.76 21.93 -5.39
C LEU A 88 9.18 22.92 -4.29
N THR A 89 8.26 23.40 -3.45
CA THR A 89 8.58 24.34 -2.36
C THR A 89 8.74 23.69 -0.98
N MET A 90 8.73 22.35 -0.86
CA MET A 90 9.14 21.70 0.40
C MET A 90 10.07 20.52 0.14
N LYS A 91 11.27 20.65 0.71
CA LYS A 91 12.35 19.68 0.90
C LYS A 91 11.95 18.24 0.59
N THR A 92 12.40 17.76 -0.56
CA THR A 92 12.70 16.34 -0.75
C THR A 92 13.81 15.97 0.24
N THR A 93 13.43 15.61 1.47
CA THR A 93 14.25 14.71 2.27
C THR A 93 13.77 13.33 1.89
N ILE A 94 14.42 12.73 0.89
CA ILE A 94 14.36 11.28 0.69
C ILE A 94 15.00 10.68 1.94
N VAL A 95 14.19 10.45 2.98
CA VAL A 95 14.51 9.46 4.01
C VAL A 95 14.17 8.13 3.37
N HIS A 96 15.19 7.49 2.78
CA HIS A 96 15.20 6.04 2.63
C HIS A 96 15.04 5.46 4.04
N SER A 97 13.80 5.24 4.47
CA SER A 97 13.53 4.48 5.67
C SER A 97 14.08 3.08 5.43
N ARG A 98 15.10 2.72 6.20
CA ARG A 98 15.76 1.42 6.19
C ARG A 98 14.70 0.33 6.23
N CYS A 99 14.59 -0.38 5.11
CA CYS A 99 14.00 -1.71 5.04
C CYS A 99 14.70 -2.56 6.11
N GLN A 100 14.01 -2.80 7.22
CA GLN A 100 14.38 -3.87 8.14
C GLN A 100 13.53 -5.08 7.73
N PRO A 101 14.14 -6.17 7.25
CA PRO A 101 13.39 -7.39 7.00
C PRO A 101 12.90 -7.93 8.34
N LYS A 102 11.60 -7.79 8.63
CA LYS A 102 10.97 -8.57 9.68
C LYS A 102 10.79 -9.99 9.14
N THR A 103 11.82 -10.80 9.33
CA THR A 103 11.72 -12.26 9.21
C THR A 103 10.80 -12.76 10.32
N SER A 104 9.62 -13.24 9.94
CA SER A 104 8.94 -14.32 10.64
C SER A 104 7.85 -14.89 9.73
N PHE A 105 8.26 -15.74 8.79
CA PHE A 105 7.36 -16.74 8.24
C PHE A 105 7.04 -17.74 9.36
N THR A 106 5.88 -17.60 9.99
CA THR A 106 5.25 -18.70 10.72
C THR A 106 4.04 -19.13 9.92
N THR A 107 4.22 -20.15 9.09
CA THR A 107 3.16 -20.89 8.41
C THR A 107 2.46 -21.78 9.44
N PRO A 108 1.15 -21.66 9.72
CA PRO A 108 0.48 -22.57 10.62
C PRO A 108 -0.33 -23.59 9.83
N TYR A 109 0.30 -24.41 8.97
CA TYR A 109 -0.39 -25.57 8.41
C TYR A 109 0.61 -26.64 7.96
N ALA A 110 1.04 -27.47 8.90
CA ALA A 110 1.61 -28.79 8.63
C ALA A 110 0.85 -29.81 9.49
N LYS A 111 0.03 -30.64 8.83
CA LYS A 111 -0.66 -31.77 9.48
C LYS A 111 0.36 -32.76 10.04
N PRO A 112 0.14 -33.36 11.22
CA PRO A 112 0.98 -34.45 11.69
C PRO A 112 0.64 -35.76 10.94
N LEU A 113 1.60 -36.25 10.15
CA LEU A 113 1.62 -37.65 9.69
C LEU A 113 1.93 -38.55 10.90
N LYS A 114 0.99 -39.43 11.22
CA LYS A 114 1.12 -40.45 12.26
C LYS A 114 2.31 -41.36 11.96
N LYS A 115 3.21 -41.49 12.94
CA LYS A 115 4.25 -42.53 12.98
C LYS A 115 3.61 -43.86 13.36
N THR A 116 3.69 -44.85 12.49
CA THR A 116 3.58 -46.27 12.86
C THR A 116 4.99 -46.84 12.96
N GLY A 117 5.32 -47.46 14.10
CA GLY A 117 6.60 -48.11 14.39
C GLY A 117 6.91 -49.25 13.41
N GLY A 118 8.19 -49.51 13.14
CA GLY A 118 8.96 -50.64 13.71
C GLY A 118 8.78 -51.88 12.82
N SER A 119 9.78 -52.59 12.30
CA SER A 119 11.11 -52.95 12.83
C SER A 119 11.95 -53.64 11.74
N SER A 120 13.28 -53.44 11.82
CA SER A 120 14.42 -54.30 11.44
C SER A 120 14.63 -54.85 10.00
N PRO A 121 15.85 -54.74 9.43
CA PRO A 121 16.34 -55.53 8.29
C PRO A 121 17.41 -56.58 8.74
N PRO A 122 18.17 -57.23 7.85
CA PRO A 122 17.80 -58.29 6.88
C PRO A 122 18.60 -59.60 7.14
N THR A 123 18.22 -60.74 6.54
CA THR A 123 19.17 -61.87 6.34
C THR A 123 18.91 -62.62 5.04
N HIS A 124 20.02 -63.01 4.41
CA HIS A 124 20.17 -63.69 3.13
C HIS A 124 20.03 -65.22 3.23
N SER A 125 19.76 -65.82 2.06
CA SER A 125 20.21 -67.15 1.59
C SER A 125 19.53 -68.41 2.15
N SER A 126 18.76 -69.09 1.29
CA SER A 126 19.15 -70.30 0.53
C SER A 126 17.91 -71.05 0.08
#